data_AF-A0AAD9D9U6-F1
#
_entry.id   AF-A0AAD9D9U6-F1
#
_cell.length_a   1.000
_cell.length_b   1.000
_cell.length_c   1.000
_cell.angle_alpha   90.00
_cell.angle_beta   90.00
_cell.angle_gamma   90.00
#
_symmetry.space_group_name_H-M   'P 1'
#
loop_
_entity.id
_entity.type
_entity.pdbx_description
1 polymer ?
#
loop_
_entity_poly.entity_id
_entity_poly.type
_entity_poly.pdbx_seq_one_letter_code
_entity_poly.pdbx_strand_id
1 'polypeptide(L)'
;MICFLIFIFLTGIDAAAGSNVLATLLGLGETKMDPEILTNAMTAAGIVQGALLMFTPSLGLKMYGTKDDSPYMRFHAEGVGAAILTVGITCLCLFKMKLDTTMTFGLSSLVWTTEHILALTKKYPSKMGVSPMGHCFWLLYSLIGMYACFTLAAYTQQLLLGGQSLFALHNVLVIMKPEIVGKIYGYKEMNWNDDQKDWLRGFGYENLSMCVFGLSLLAGVEEHRSLGFASVVVVAHCAHSLVGRTSHSLGLLGSSLMFFWMVFHASCAATFISTEVGYAMASIIVAVTALKITSVPSNFEFPQLASEELTK
;
A
#
# COMPACT_ATOMS: atom_id res chain seq x y z
N MET A 1 7.29 -20.06 -0.78
CA MET A 1 5.88 -19.97 -1.24
C MET A 1 5.59 -18.65 -1.96
N ILE A 2 5.93 -17.48 -1.38
CA ILE A 2 5.80 -16.16 -2.05
C ILE A 2 6.65 -16.09 -3.34
N CYS A 3 7.91 -16.56 -3.29
CA CYS A 3 8.75 -16.68 -4.49
C CYS A 3 8.22 -17.70 -5.52
N PHE A 4 7.38 -18.66 -5.10
CA PHE A 4 6.81 -19.69 -5.98
C PHE A 4 5.60 -19.14 -6.76
N LEU A 5 4.81 -18.26 -6.14
CA LEU A 5 3.74 -17.51 -6.82
C LEU A 5 4.31 -16.49 -7.81
N ILE A 6 5.39 -15.80 -7.44
CA ILE A 6 6.13 -14.91 -8.35
C ILE A 6 6.72 -15.71 -9.53
N PHE A 7 7.24 -16.91 -9.28
CA PHE A 7 7.79 -17.79 -10.33
C PHE A 7 6.72 -18.31 -11.30
N ILE A 8 5.52 -18.68 -10.81
CA ILE A 8 4.40 -19.10 -11.67
C ILE A 8 3.93 -17.98 -12.59
N PHE A 9 3.88 -16.73 -12.10
CA PHE A 9 3.48 -15.58 -12.92
C PHE A 9 4.56 -15.14 -13.92
N LEU A 10 5.85 -15.29 -13.60
CA LEU A 10 6.96 -14.86 -14.46
C LEU A 10 7.34 -15.85 -15.55
N THR A 11 6.99 -17.14 -15.45
CA THR A 11 7.49 -18.19 -16.35
C THR A 11 6.51 -18.64 -17.44
N GLY A 12 5.48 -17.84 -17.71
CA GLY A 12 4.55 -18.13 -18.81
C GLY A 12 3.52 -19.17 -18.39
N ILE A 13 2.41 -18.68 -17.86
CA ILE A 13 1.21 -19.50 -17.78
C ILE A 13 0.60 -19.51 -19.17
N ASP A 14 0.52 -20.70 -19.76
CA ASP A 14 -0.33 -20.98 -20.92
C ASP A 14 -1.71 -20.35 -20.67
N ALA A 15 -2.22 -19.54 -21.60
CA ALA A 15 -3.31 -18.59 -21.33
C ALA A 15 -4.58 -19.26 -20.74
N ALA A 16 -4.79 -20.55 -21.03
CA ALA A 16 -5.88 -21.38 -20.50
C ALA A 16 -5.63 -21.93 -19.07
N ALA A 17 -4.38 -22.16 -18.66
CA ALA A 17 -4.05 -22.51 -17.28
C ALA A 17 -4.06 -21.26 -16.37
N GLY A 18 -3.75 -20.09 -16.94
CA GLY A 18 -3.74 -18.81 -16.23
C GLY A 18 -5.13 -18.34 -15.86
N SER A 19 -6.13 -18.59 -16.72
CA SER A 19 -7.53 -18.24 -16.43
C SER A 19 -8.10 -19.03 -15.25
N ASN A 20 -7.77 -20.31 -15.13
CA ASN A 20 -8.26 -21.15 -14.03
C ASN A 20 -7.59 -20.78 -12.70
N VAL A 21 -6.27 -20.57 -12.69
CA VAL A 21 -5.55 -20.10 -11.49
C VAL A 21 -6.04 -18.72 -11.07
N LEU A 22 -6.25 -17.80 -12.02
CA LEU A 22 -6.78 -16.47 -11.73
C LEU A 22 -8.23 -16.53 -11.25
N ALA A 23 -9.08 -17.38 -11.83
CA ALA A 23 -10.45 -17.57 -11.37
C ALA A 23 -10.51 -18.15 -9.95
N THR A 24 -9.63 -19.11 -9.63
CA THR A 24 -9.47 -19.64 -8.26
C THR A 24 -8.98 -18.56 -7.30
N LEU A 25 -7.96 -17.78 -7.69
CA LEU A 25 -7.44 -16.68 -6.87
C LEU A 25 -8.52 -15.60 -6.64
N LEU A 26 -9.31 -15.27 -7.65
CA LEU A 26 -10.38 -14.28 -7.53
C LEU A 26 -11.68 -14.87 -6.92
N GLY A 27 -11.68 -16.13 -6.49
CA GLY A 27 -12.85 -16.76 -5.89
C GLY A 27 -14.06 -16.83 -6.84
N LEU A 28 -13.83 -16.87 -8.15
CA LEU A 28 -14.82 -16.88 -9.22
C LEU A 28 -15.28 -18.30 -9.61
N GLY A 29 -14.97 -19.32 -8.80
CA GLY A 29 -15.36 -20.73 -8.98
C GLY A 29 -15.80 -21.40 -7.68
N GLU A 30 -16.02 -22.72 -7.70
CA GLU A 30 -16.55 -23.50 -6.56
C GLU A 30 -15.62 -23.52 -5.33
N THR A 31 -14.34 -23.21 -5.52
CA THR A 31 -13.33 -23.13 -4.46
C THR A 31 -13.00 -21.68 -4.13
N LYS A 32 -13.67 -21.11 -3.12
CA LYS A 32 -13.22 -19.84 -2.50
C LYS A 32 -11.93 -20.07 -1.74
N MET A 33 -11.02 -19.09 -1.77
CA MET A 33 -9.87 -19.12 -0.87
C MET A 33 -10.33 -18.98 0.58
N ASP A 34 -9.64 -19.70 1.47
CA ASP A 34 -9.88 -19.62 2.90
C ASP A 34 -9.58 -18.19 3.41
N PRO A 35 -10.58 -17.48 3.98
CA PRO A 35 -10.39 -16.16 4.52
C PRO A 35 -9.25 -16.08 5.55
N GLU A 36 -9.05 -17.11 6.37
CA GLU A 36 -7.99 -17.11 7.37
C GLU A 36 -6.60 -17.15 6.72
N ILE A 37 -6.43 -17.97 5.67
CA ILE A 37 -5.15 -18.04 4.94
C ILE A 37 -4.81 -16.68 4.31
N LEU A 38 -5.79 -16.03 3.67
CA LEU A 38 -5.60 -14.72 3.06
C LEU A 38 -5.30 -13.65 4.10
N THR A 39 -6.04 -13.63 5.21
CA THR A 39 -5.79 -12.69 6.31
C THR A 39 -4.41 -12.88 6.93
N ASN A 40 -3.94 -14.12 7.08
CA ASN A 40 -2.59 -14.41 7.58
C ASN A 40 -1.51 -13.92 6.61
N ALA A 41 -1.71 -14.17 5.31
CA ALA A 41 -0.81 -13.71 4.27
C ALA A 41 -0.77 -12.18 4.21
N MET A 42 -1.92 -11.50 4.27
CA MET A 42 -2.00 -10.03 4.32
C MET A 42 -1.32 -9.46 5.56
N THR A 43 -1.55 -10.05 6.74
CA THR A 43 -0.94 -9.62 7.99
C THR A 43 0.59 -9.72 7.90
N ALA A 44 1.10 -10.88 7.47
CA ALA A 44 2.54 -11.10 7.36
C ALA A 44 3.18 -10.20 6.30
N ALA A 45 2.57 -10.10 5.11
CA ALA A 45 3.02 -9.24 4.03
C ALA A 45 3.04 -7.77 4.46
N GLY A 46 1.95 -7.28 5.06
CA GLY A 46 1.84 -5.90 5.53
C GLY A 46 2.89 -5.56 6.59
N ILE A 47 3.14 -6.46 7.55
CA ILE A 47 4.18 -6.24 8.56
C ILE A 47 5.57 -6.20 7.91
N VAL A 48 5.91 -7.20 7.09
CA VAL A 48 7.26 -7.31 6.49
C VAL A 48 7.52 -6.16 5.52
N GLN A 49 6.59 -5.91 4.59
CA GLN A 49 6.73 -4.85 3.59
C GLN A 49 6.70 -3.46 4.22
N GLY A 50 5.75 -3.23 5.14
CA GLY A 50 5.63 -1.97 5.84
C GLY A 50 6.87 -1.64 6.66
N ALA A 51 7.37 -2.62 7.44
CA ALA A 51 8.61 -2.45 8.21
C ALA A 51 9.83 -2.23 7.30
N LEU A 52 9.94 -2.96 6.18
CA LEU A 52 11.03 -2.78 5.21
C LEU A 52 11.06 -1.35 4.67
N LEU A 53 9.91 -0.83 4.22
CA LEU A 53 9.82 0.52 3.65
C LEU A 53 10.00 1.61 4.71
N MET A 54 9.48 1.39 5.93
CA MET A 54 9.56 2.37 7.03
C MET A 54 10.96 2.45 7.67
N PHE A 55 11.61 1.31 7.90
CA PHE A 55 12.89 1.29 8.63
C PHE A 55 14.11 1.20 7.70
N THR A 56 13.92 0.70 6.47
CA THR A 56 14.99 0.57 5.47
C THR A 56 14.54 1.11 4.09
N PRO A 57 14.11 2.38 3.99
CA PRO A 57 13.48 2.93 2.80
C PRO A 57 14.35 2.80 1.54
N SER A 58 15.68 2.99 1.65
CA SER A 58 16.59 2.85 0.51
C SER A 58 16.61 1.44 -0.09
N LEU A 59 16.43 0.41 0.73
CA LEU A 59 16.33 -0.97 0.25
C LEU A 59 14.96 -1.21 -0.40
N GLY A 60 13.89 -0.75 0.23
CA GLY A 60 12.53 -0.85 -0.31
C GLY A 60 12.40 -0.16 -1.67
N LEU A 61 12.89 1.08 -1.78
CA LEU A 61 12.97 1.86 -3.02
C LEU A 61 13.65 1.05 -4.15
N LYS A 62 14.82 0.46 -3.88
CA LYS A 62 15.55 -0.38 -4.85
C LYS A 62 14.76 -1.62 -5.28
N MET A 63 14.02 -2.26 -4.38
CA MET A 63 13.19 -3.42 -4.73
C MET A 63 12.07 -3.06 -5.70
N TYR A 64 11.56 -1.84 -5.62
CA TYR A 64 10.58 -1.29 -6.57
C TYR A 64 11.21 -0.66 -7.82
N GLY A 65 12.53 -0.82 -8.01
CA GLY A 65 13.25 -0.42 -9.22
C GLY A 65 13.64 1.06 -9.29
N THR A 66 13.35 1.87 -8.25
CA THR A 66 13.72 3.28 -8.29
C THR A 66 15.21 3.48 -7.97
N LYS A 67 15.83 4.42 -8.68
CA LYS A 67 17.23 4.80 -8.49
C LYS A 67 17.37 6.08 -7.66
N ASP A 68 16.26 6.79 -7.40
CA ASP A 68 16.25 8.02 -6.62
C ASP A 68 16.16 7.69 -5.11
N ASP A 69 17.24 7.98 -4.38
CA ASP A 69 17.34 7.83 -2.91
C ASP A 69 17.42 9.20 -2.20
N SER A 70 16.85 10.23 -2.83
CA SER A 70 16.77 11.58 -2.24
C SER A 70 16.03 11.57 -0.90
N PRO A 71 16.22 12.61 -0.05
CA PRO A 71 15.43 12.76 1.16
C PRO A 71 13.92 12.75 0.92
N TYR A 72 13.48 13.26 -0.24
CA TYR A 72 12.08 13.22 -0.65
C TYR A 72 11.57 11.79 -0.84
N MET A 73 12.30 10.98 -1.62
CA MET A 73 11.91 9.60 -1.90
C MET A 73 11.90 8.74 -0.64
N ARG A 74 12.95 8.89 0.20
CA ARG A 74 13.01 8.17 1.47
C ARG A 74 11.87 8.55 2.41
N PHE A 75 11.56 9.83 2.54
CA PHE A 75 10.44 10.28 3.36
C PHE A 75 9.10 9.67 2.91
N HIS A 76 8.80 9.70 1.60
CA HIS A 76 7.56 9.12 1.10
C HIS A 76 7.55 7.58 1.19
N ALA A 77 8.68 6.92 0.97
CA ALA A 77 8.80 5.49 1.21
C ALA A 77 8.57 5.13 2.69
N GLU A 78 9.07 5.94 3.62
CA GLU A 78 8.80 5.75 5.05
C GLU A 78 7.31 5.90 5.37
N GLY A 79 6.65 6.92 4.81
CA GLY A 79 5.21 7.13 4.98
C GLY A 79 4.33 6.05 4.33
N VAL A 80 4.73 5.54 3.15
CA VAL A 80 4.10 4.35 2.52
C VAL A 80 4.27 3.14 3.43
N GLY A 81 5.49 2.92 3.94
CA GLY A 81 5.79 1.83 4.85
C GLY A 81 4.98 1.90 6.13
N ALA A 82 4.81 3.10 6.70
CA ALA A 82 4.00 3.33 7.88
C ALA A 82 2.52 2.96 7.62
N ALA A 83 1.93 3.39 6.51
CA ALA A 83 0.55 3.04 6.17
C ALA A 83 0.34 1.52 6.04
N ILE A 84 1.23 0.84 5.29
CA ILE A 84 1.17 -0.62 5.10
C ILE A 84 1.37 -1.36 6.43
N LEU A 85 2.34 -0.91 7.24
CA LEU A 85 2.61 -1.50 8.55
C LEU A 85 1.42 -1.29 9.50
N THR A 86 0.78 -0.11 9.49
CA THR A 86 -0.43 0.14 10.27
C THR A 86 -1.53 -0.85 9.90
N VAL A 87 -1.79 -1.08 8.61
CA VAL A 87 -2.76 -2.10 8.17
C VAL A 87 -2.38 -3.50 8.66
N GLY A 88 -1.10 -3.87 8.55
CA GLY A 88 -0.59 -5.16 9.04
C GLY A 88 -0.75 -5.36 10.55
N ILE A 89 -0.42 -4.33 11.35
CA ILE A 89 -0.62 -4.34 12.81
C ILE A 89 -2.11 -4.37 13.17
N THR A 90 -2.94 -3.60 12.47
CA THR A 90 -4.40 -3.65 12.65
C THR A 90 -4.93 -5.06 12.40
N CYS A 91 -4.47 -5.74 11.34
CA CYS A 91 -4.85 -7.13 11.06
C CYS A 91 -4.36 -8.09 12.17
N LEU A 92 -3.12 -7.95 12.63
CA LEU A 92 -2.58 -8.76 13.72
C LEU A 92 -3.43 -8.63 14.99
N CYS A 93 -3.77 -7.40 15.36
CA CYS A 93 -4.56 -7.09 16.55
C CYS A 93 -5.98 -7.67 16.46
N LEU A 94 -6.70 -7.44 15.36
CA LEU A 94 -8.08 -7.91 15.18
C LEU A 94 -8.14 -9.43 15.01
N PHE A 95 -7.40 -9.97 14.04
CA PHE A 95 -7.63 -11.35 13.62
C PHE A 95 -6.86 -12.38 14.43
N LYS A 96 -5.68 -12.05 14.96
CA LYS A 96 -4.85 -13.00 15.74
C LYS A 96 -4.93 -12.77 17.23
N MET A 97 -4.86 -11.52 17.66
CA MET A 97 -4.92 -11.20 19.09
C MET A 97 -6.36 -11.03 19.60
N LYS A 98 -7.34 -10.94 18.69
CA LYS A 98 -8.78 -10.79 19.01
C LYS A 98 -9.05 -9.57 19.90
N LEU A 99 -8.31 -8.48 19.65
CA LEU A 99 -8.52 -7.20 20.33
C LEU A 99 -9.72 -6.49 19.72
N ASP A 100 -10.42 -5.70 20.54
CA ASP A 100 -11.47 -4.82 20.02
C ASP A 100 -10.91 -3.71 19.11
N THR A 101 -11.80 -3.10 18.34
CA THR A 101 -11.48 -2.02 17.40
C THR A 101 -10.75 -0.85 18.07
N THR A 102 -11.15 -0.45 19.28
CA THR A 102 -10.57 0.70 19.98
C THR A 102 -9.13 0.43 20.38
N MET A 103 -8.88 -0.70 21.05
CA MET A 103 -7.54 -1.12 21.43
C MET A 103 -6.63 -1.33 20.22
N THR A 104 -7.20 -1.87 19.13
CA THR A 104 -6.50 -2.01 17.85
C THR A 104 -6.04 -0.67 17.30
N PHE A 105 -6.90 0.35 17.27
CA PHE A 105 -6.51 1.69 16.83
C PHE A 105 -5.42 2.31 17.71
N GLY A 106 -5.50 2.09 19.03
CA GLY A 106 -4.46 2.53 19.97
C GLY A 106 -3.10 1.92 19.64
N LEU A 107 -3.03 0.61 19.41
CA LEU A 107 -1.79 -0.09 19.05
C LEU A 107 -1.31 0.29 17.65
N SER A 108 -2.19 0.38 16.65
CA SER A 108 -1.80 0.68 15.28
C SER A 108 -1.30 2.13 15.12
N SER A 109 -1.78 3.06 15.97
CA SER A 109 -1.32 4.45 16.03
C SER A 109 0.14 4.61 16.52
N LEU A 110 0.72 3.57 17.15
CA LEU A 110 2.15 3.56 17.50
C LEU A 110 3.04 3.64 16.26
N VAL A 111 2.59 3.07 15.13
CA VAL A 111 3.33 3.11 13.87
C VAL A 111 3.48 4.54 13.39
N TRP A 112 2.38 5.30 13.31
CA TRP A 112 2.40 6.71 12.90
C TRP A 112 3.10 7.61 13.90
N THR A 113 2.96 7.34 15.20
CA THR A 113 3.73 8.02 16.24
C THR A 113 5.23 7.86 16.00
N THR A 114 5.65 6.63 15.68
CA THR A 114 7.05 6.33 15.36
C THR A 114 7.50 7.00 14.07
N GLU A 115 6.69 6.97 13.01
CA GLU A 115 6.98 7.65 11.74
C GLU A 115 7.20 9.16 11.96
N HIS A 116 6.31 9.82 12.68
CA HIS A 116 6.43 11.26 12.92
C HIS A 116 7.65 11.61 13.77
N ILE A 117 8.01 10.78 14.76
CA ILE A 117 9.26 10.92 15.51
C ILE A 117 10.47 10.76 14.58
N LEU A 118 10.46 9.75 13.70
CA LEU A 118 11.53 9.55 12.72
C LEU A 118 11.64 10.73 11.76
N ALA A 119 10.52 11.24 11.26
CA ALA A 119 10.50 12.37 10.34
C ALA A 119 11.11 13.64 10.95
N LEU A 120 10.75 13.94 12.20
CA LEU A 120 11.27 15.08 12.95
C LEU A 120 12.76 14.91 13.29
N THR A 121 13.17 13.72 13.76
CA THR A 121 14.57 13.45 14.15
C THR A 121 15.52 13.42 12.96
N LYS A 122 15.10 12.86 11.81
CA LYS A 122 15.85 12.88 10.55
C LYS A 122 15.84 14.24 9.85
N LYS A 123 15.09 15.21 10.38
CA LYS A 123 14.90 16.57 9.85
C LYS A 123 14.40 16.59 8.40
N TYR A 124 13.56 15.62 8.02
CA TYR A 124 13.00 15.56 6.66
C TYR A 124 12.27 16.85 6.29
N PRO A 125 11.38 17.43 7.14
CA PRO A 125 10.67 18.66 6.79
C PRO A 125 11.64 19.78 6.38
N SER A 126 12.67 20.03 7.20
CA SER A 126 13.68 21.05 6.91
C SER A 126 14.47 20.77 5.62
N LYS A 127 14.83 19.50 5.38
CA LYS A 127 15.52 19.06 4.15
C LYS A 127 14.66 19.23 2.89
N MET A 128 13.35 19.13 3.03
CA MET A 128 12.38 19.27 1.93
C MET A 128 11.81 20.69 1.79
N GLY A 129 12.13 21.59 2.74
CA GLY A 129 11.61 22.94 2.77
C GLY A 129 10.24 23.12 3.43
N VAL A 130 9.69 22.04 4.00
CA VAL A 130 8.38 21.98 4.62
C VAL A 130 8.49 22.40 6.10
N SER A 131 7.47 23.10 6.60
CA SER A 131 7.37 23.43 8.02
C SER A 131 7.21 22.16 8.88
N PRO A 132 8.01 21.98 9.95
CA PRO A 132 7.86 20.82 10.84
C PRO A 132 6.56 20.84 11.63
N MET A 133 5.84 21.98 11.68
CA MET A 133 4.61 22.13 12.47
C MET A 133 3.52 21.12 12.09
N GLY A 134 3.41 20.75 10.81
CA GLY A 134 2.46 19.73 10.38
C GLY A 134 2.74 18.37 11.02
N HIS A 135 4.01 17.95 11.08
CA HIS A 135 4.41 16.72 11.73
C HIS A 135 4.27 16.77 13.25
N CYS A 136 4.56 17.92 13.87
CA CYS A 136 4.31 18.10 15.30
C CYS A 136 2.82 17.99 15.64
N PHE A 137 1.95 18.56 14.81
CA PHE A 137 0.50 18.46 14.96
C PHE A 137 0.04 16.99 14.86
N TRP A 138 0.46 16.27 13.82
CA TRP A 138 0.06 14.87 13.65
C TRP A 138 0.66 13.96 14.72
N LEU A 139 1.89 14.19 15.18
CA LEU A 139 2.46 13.49 16.33
C LEU A 139 1.61 13.70 17.59
N LEU A 140 1.25 14.95 17.89
CA LEU A 140 0.39 15.26 19.03
C LEU A 140 -0.98 14.57 18.88
N TYR A 141 -1.55 14.60 17.68
CA TYR A 141 -2.81 13.93 17.37
C TYR A 141 -2.73 12.42 17.61
N SER A 142 -1.68 11.75 17.13
CA SER A 142 -1.47 10.32 17.35
C SER A 142 -1.32 9.98 18.83
N LEU A 143 -0.60 10.80 19.60
CA LEU A 143 -0.44 10.60 21.05
C LEU A 143 -1.77 10.76 21.80
N ILE A 144 -2.57 11.78 21.46
CA ILE A 144 -3.92 11.97 22.03
C ILE A 144 -4.84 10.80 21.64
N GLY A 145 -4.79 10.37 20.37
CA GLY A 145 -5.53 9.23 19.86
C GLY A 145 -5.22 7.94 20.60
N MET A 146 -3.93 7.63 20.76
CA MET A 146 -3.46 6.48 21.53
C MET A 146 -3.94 6.53 22.97
N TYR A 147 -3.74 7.67 23.65
CA TYR A 147 -4.15 7.85 25.03
C TYR A 147 -5.66 7.63 25.18
N ALA A 148 -6.47 8.23 24.30
CA ALA A 148 -7.91 8.08 24.31
C ALA A 148 -8.34 6.61 24.14
N CYS A 149 -7.70 5.89 23.21
CA CYS A 149 -7.96 4.46 23.00
C CYS A 149 -7.63 3.62 24.24
N PHE A 150 -6.45 3.79 24.83
CA PHE A 150 -6.03 2.98 25.99
C PHE A 150 -6.77 3.33 27.29
N THR A 151 -7.30 4.55 27.40
CA THR A 151 -8.10 4.98 28.56
C THR A 151 -9.61 4.84 28.33
N LEU A 152 -10.03 4.38 27.15
CA LEU A 152 -11.43 4.30 26.73
C LEU A 152 -12.17 5.63 26.95
N ALA A 153 -11.52 6.75 26.57
CA ALA A 153 -12.08 8.07 26.75
C ALA A 153 -13.40 8.22 25.98
N ALA A 154 -14.37 8.95 26.53
CA ALA A 154 -15.72 9.09 25.94
C ALA A 154 -15.72 9.69 24.52
N TYR A 155 -14.70 10.48 24.17
CA TYR A 155 -14.55 11.13 22.87
C TYR A 155 -13.75 10.29 21.84
N THR A 156 -13.32 9.08 22.19
CA THR A 156 -12.42 8.25 21.34
C THR A 156 -12.99 8.00 19.96
N GLN A 157 -14.27 7.60 19.87
CA GLN A 157 -14.92 7.33 18.59
C GLN A 157 -14.92 8.56 17.67
N GLN A 158 -15.23 9.74 18.22
CA GLN A 158 -15.27 11.00 17.47
C GLN A 158 -13.88 11.40 16.99
N LEU A 159 -12.86 11.21 17.85
CA LEU A 159 -11.47 11.45 17.49
C LEU A 159 -11.00 10.51 16.38
N LEU A 160 -11.28 9.21 16.47
CA LEU A 160 -10.89 8.26 15.42
C LEU A 160 -11.60 8.56 14.10
N LEU A 161 -12.91 8.82 14.12
CA LEU A 161 -13.68 9.16 12.92
C LEU A 161 -13.19 10.46 12.28
N GLY A 162 -12.98 11.52 13.07
CA GLY A 162 -12.49 12.81 12.57
C GLY A 162 -11.10 12.69 11.95
N GLY A 163 -10.20 11.97 12.61
CA GLY A 163 -8.83 11.75 12.14
C GLY A 163 -8.78 10.96 10.84
N GLN A 164 -9.44 9.80 10.80
CA GLN A 164 -9.46 8.96 9.61
C GLN A 164 -10.16 9.65 8.43
N SER A 165 -11.23 10.42 8.68
CA SER A 165 -11.94 11.15 7.63
C SER A 165 -11.11 12.30 7.05
N LEU A 166 -10.47 13.09 7.92
CA LEU A 166 -9.60 14.19 7.48
C LEU A 166 -8.41 13.65 6.68
N PHE A 167 -7.83 12.54 7.14
CA PHE A 167 -6.69 11.93 6.48
C PHE A 167 -7.08 11.27 5.15
N ALA A 168 -8.26 10.63 5.07
CA ALA A 168 -8.80 10.13 3.80
C ALA A 168 -8.96 11.25 2.77
N LEU A 169 -9.59 12.38 3.16
CA LEU A 169 -9.78 13.54 2.29
C LEU A 169 -8.43 14.09 1.80
N HIS A 170 -7.47 14.22 2.73
CA HIS A 170 -6.12 14.64 2.40
C HIS A 170 -5.48 13.75 1.33
N ASN A 171 -5.56 12.43 1.50
CA ASN A 171 -4.94 11.48 0.60
C ASN A 171 -5.62 11.39 -0.77
N VAL A 172 -6.94 11.61 -0.85
CA VAL A 172 -7.63 11.81 -2.13
C VAL A 172 -7.05 13.01 -2.89
N LEU A 173 -6.79 14.13 -2.19
CA LEU A 173 -6.16 15.30 -2.81
C LEU A 173 -4.72 15.02 -3.27
N VAL A 174 -3.94 14.26 -2.49
CA VAL A 174 -2.59 13.82 -2.87
C VAL A 174 -2.62 13.03 -4.18
N ILE A 175 -3.55 12.07 -4.30
CA ILE A 175 -3.69 11.22 -5.50
C ILE A 175 -4.09 12.07 -6.72
N MET A 176 -5.13 12.90 -6.57
CA MET A 176 -5.72 13.63 -7.69
C MET A 176 -4.91 14.85 -8.11
N LYS A 177 -4.25 15.52 -7.16
CA LYS A 177 -3.59 16.83 -7.34
C LYS A 177 -2.26 16.92 -6.56
N PRO A 178 -1.29 16.01 -6.81
CA PRO A 178 -0.04 15.96 -6.04
C PRO A 178 0.73 17.29 -6.06
N GLU A 179 0.73 18.01 -7.19
CA GLU A 179 1.42 19.31 -7.31
C GLU A 179 0.77 20.42 -6.48
N ILE A 180 -0.55 20.43 -6.34
CA ILE A 180 -1.25 21.40 -5.48
C ILE A 180 -0.93 21.12 -4.03
N VAL A 181 -0.96 19.85 -3.64
CA VAL A 181 -0.59 19.44 -2.28
C VAL A 181 0.88 19.79 -1.99
N GLY A 182 1.76 19.61 -2.98
CA GLY A 182 3.15 20.04 -2.91
C GLY A 182 3.31 21.54 -2.59
N LYS A 183 2.52 22.39 -3.27
CA LYS A 183 2.46 23.84 -3.01
C LYS A 183 1.98 24.15 -1.60
N ILE A 184 0.91 23.49 -1.16
CA ILE A 184 0.31 23.71 0.17
C ILE A 184 1.31 23.40 1.27
N TYR A 185 2.09 22.32 1.13
CA TYR A 185 3.12 21.96 2.10
C TYR A 185 4.39 22.81 2.01
N GLY A 186 4.57 23.57 0.92
CA GLY A 186 5.72 24.45 0.75
C GLY A 186 7.01 23.70 0.40
N TYR A 187 6.94 22.61 -0.37
CA TYR A 187 8.14 21.94 -0.87
C TYR A 187 8.99 22.93 -1.70
N LYS A 188 10.28 23.05 -1.35
CA LYS A 188 11.20 24.07 -1.92
C LYS A 188 11.44 23.91 -3.42
N GLU A 189 11.38 22.69 -3.93
CA GLU A 189 11.57 22.37 -5.35
C GLU A 189 10.42 21.49 -5.81
N MET A 190 9.63 21.98 -6.77
CA MET A 190 8.51 21.26 -7.37
C MET A 190 8.77 20.80 -8.81
N ASN A 191 10.04 20.79 -9.22
CA ASN A 191 10.47 20.12 -10.45
C ASN A 191 10.59 18.61 -10.20
N TRP A 192 9.52 18.01 -9.67
CA TRP A 192 9.50 16.58 -9.38
C TRP A 192 9.60 15.79 -10.66
N ASN A 193 10.51 14.80 -10.66
CA ASN A 193 10.53 13.78 -11.69
C ASN A 193 9.28 12.88 -11.57
N ASP A 194 9.02 12.05 -12.58
CA ASP A 194 7.84 11.19 -12.58
C ASP A 194 7.85 10.21 -11.39
N ASP A 195 9.01 9.65 -11.02
CA ASP A 195 9.16 8.76 -9.86
C ASP A 195 8.71 9.42 -8.55
N GLN A 196 9.11 10.66 -8.32
CA GLN A 196 8.74 11.43 -7.13
C GLN A 196 7.23 11.68 -7.08
N LYS A 197 6.62 12.02 -8.22
CA LYS A 197 5.16 12.19 -8.30
C LYS A 197 4.44 10.88 -8.03
N ASP A 198 4.99 9.76 -8.48
CA ASP A 198 4.38 8.45 -8.33
C ASP A 198 4.49 7.91 -6.92
N TRP A 199 5.63 8.09 -6.26
CA TRP A 199 5.78 7.76 -4.85
C TRP A 199 4.90 8.62 -3.95
N LEU A 200 4.69 9.90 -4.29
CA LEU A 200 3.72 10.73 -3.59
C LEU A 200 2.28 10.23 -3.79
N ARG A 201 1.91 9.78 -5.01
CA ARG A 201 0.60 9.15 -5.23
C ARG A 201 0.48 7.82 -4.49
N GLY A 202 1.52 7.00 -4.49
CA GLY A 202 1.57 5.74 -3.75
C GLY A 202 1.39 5.96 -2.25
N PHE A 203 2.05 6.99 -1.71
CA PHE A 203 1.77 7.49 -0.35
C PHE A 203 0.27 7.78 -0.18
N GLY A 204 -0.32 8.55 -1.09
CA GLY A 204 -1.77 8.83 -1.07
C GLY A 204 -2.63 7.57 -1.05
N TYR A 205 -2.37 6.61 -1.95
CA TYR A 205 -3.17 5.39 -2.04
C TYR A 205 -3.05 4.49 -0.81
N GLU A 206 -1.86 4.23 -0.31
CA GLU A 206 -1.67 3.32 0.84
C GLU A 206 -2.26 3.93 2.12
N ASN A 207 -2.11 5.24 2.29
CA ASN A 207 -2.76 5.95 3.39
C ASN A 207 -4.29 5.96 3.26
N LEU A 208 -4.82 6.12 2.05
CA LEU A 208 -6.25 6.01 1.80
C LEU A 208 -6.78 4.59 2.08
N SER A 209 -6.02 3.55 1.71
CA SER A 209 -6.34 2.15 2.02
C SER A 209 -6.46 1.94 3.53
N MET A 210 -5.48 2.42 4.30
CA MET A 210 -5.53 2.42 5.76
C MET A 210 -6.75 3.16 6.30
N CYS A 211 -7.07 4.36 5.78
CA CYS A 211 -8.25 5.10 6.21
C CYS A 211 -9.56 4.40 5.86
N VAL A 212 -9.68 3.80 4.69
CA VAL A 212 -10.86 3.01 4.30
C VAL A 212 -11.04 1.82 5.22
N PHE A 213 -9.94 1.13 5.59
CA PHE A 213 -9.99 0.06 6.58
C PHE A 213 -10.54 0.58 7.91
N GLY A 214 -9.94 1.66 8.42
CA GLY A 214 -10.31 2.23 9.70
C GLY A 214 -11.75 2.77 9.74
N LEU A 215 -12.16 3.54 8.74
CA LEU A 215 -13.51 4.08 8.65
C LEU A 215 -14.57 2.98 8.54
N SER A 216 -14.28 1.89 7.82
CA SER A 216 -15.18 0.74 7.72
C SER A 216 -15.38 0.07 9.09
N LEU A 217 -14.29 -0.16 9.83
CA LEU A 217 -14.37 -0.71 11.19
C LEU A 217 -15.16 0.21 12.14
N LEU A 218 -14.93 1.53 12.07
CA LEU A 218 -15.64 2.51 12.89
C LEU A 218 -17.13 2.62 12.53
N ALA A 219 -17.49 2.30 11.28
CA ALA A 219 -18.88 2.21 10.82
C ALA A 219 -19.56 0.88 11.18
N GLY A 220 -18.85 -0.04 11.84
CA GLY A 220 -19.39 -1.35 12.25
C GLY A 220 -19.42 -2.39 11.13
N VAL A 221 -18.65 -2.19 10.06
CA VAL A 221 -18.46 -3.21 9.03
C VAL A 221 -17.60 -4.35 9.60
N GLU A 222 -17.95 -5.60 9.27
CA GLU A 222 -17.18 -6.78 9.66
C GLU A 222 -15.68 -6.64 9.29
N GLU A 223 -14.81 -7.18 10.13
CA GLU A 223 -13.36 -7.01 10.03
C GLU A 223 -12.80 -7.44 8.66
N HIS A 224 -13.14 -8.65 8.18
CA HIS A 224 -12.67 -9.12 6.87
C HIS A 224 -13.19 -8.23 5.75
N ARG A 225 -14.48 -7.88 5.77
CA ARG A 225 -15.08 -7.03 4.74
C ARG A 225 -14.44 -5.63 4.71
N SER A 226 -14.09 -5.09 5.87
CA SER A 226 -13.36 -3.83 6.00
C SER A 226 -11.95 -3.91 5.38
N LEU A 227 -11.24 -5.03 5.59
CA LEU A 227 -9.95 -5.31 4.96
C LEU A 227 -10.07 -5.51 3.44
N GLY A 228 -11.19 -6.09 2.99
CA GLY A 228 -11.55 -6.20 1.58
C GLY A 228 -11.70 -4.83 0.92
N PHE A 229 -12.39 -3.88 1.57
CA PHE A 229 -12.54 -2.52 1.03
C PHE A 229 -11.20 -1.78 0.93
N ALA A 230 -10.32 -1.95 1.92
CA ALA A 230 -8.96 -1.43 1.86
C ALA A 230 -8.18 -2.01 0.66
N SER A 231 -8.32 -3.32 0.42
CA SER A 231 -7.67 -4.00 -0.71
C SER A 231 -8.10 -3.46 -2.08
N VAL A 232 -9.35 -3.00 -2.23
CA VAL A 232 -9.81 -2.35 -3.47
C VAL A 232 -9.01 -1.07 -3.76
N VAL A 233 -8.65 -0.30 -2.73
CA VAL A 233 -7.82 0.90 -2.89
C VAL A 233 -6.42 0.54 -3.38
N VAL A 234 -5.85 -0.55 -2.86
CA VAL A 234 -4.52 -1.04 -3.29
C VAL A 234 -4.58 -1.58 -4.73
N VAL A 235 -5.65 -2.25 -5.14
CA VAL A 235 -5.86 -2.63 -6.55
C VAL A 235 -5.85 -1.40 -7.45
N ALA A 236 -6.55 -0.32 -7.06
CA ALA A 236 -6.57 0.93 -7.82
C ALA A 236 -5.18 1.58 -7.88
N HIS A 237 -4.40 1.53 -6.79
CA HIS A 237 -3.00 1.98 -6.77
C HIS A 237 -2.17 1.22 -7.79
N CYS A 238 -2.13 -0.11 -7.71
CA CYS A 238 -1.32 -0.93 -8.60
C CYS A 238 -1.75 -0.75 -10.07
N ALA A 239 -3.05 -0.71 -10.35
CA ALA A 239 -3.57 -0.47 -11.70
C ALA A 239 -3.14 0.89 -12.24
N HIS A 240 -3.22 1.95 -11.44
CA HIS A 240 -2.76 3.29 -11.82
C HIS A 240 -1.26 3.27 -12.12
N SER A 241 -0.44 2.69 -11.24
CA SER A 241 1.01 2.60 -11.40
C SER A 241 1.44 1.74 -12.59
N LEU A 242 0.66 0.72 -12.96
CA LEU A 242 0.92 -0.14 -14.12
C LEU A 242 0.48 0.45 -15.45
N VAL A 243 -0.65 1.17 -15.50
CA VAL A 243 -1.19 1.71 -16.77
C VAL A 243 -0.74 3.15 -17.03
N GLY A 244 -0.36 3.88 -15.98
CA GLY A 244 0.09 5.26 -16.08
C GLY A 244 1.41 5.43 -16.85
N ARG A 245 1.78 6.70 -17.10
CA ARG A 245 3.11 7.06 -17.64
C ARG A 245 4.28 6.56 -16.77
N THR A 246 3.95 6.27 -15.51
CA THR A 246 4.69 5.61 -14.43
C THR A 246 5.26 4.24 -14.81
N SER A 247 4.66 3.57 -15.79
CA SER A 247 4.99 2.18 -16.12
C SER A 247 6.41 2.02 -16.73
N HIS A 248 6.98 3.11 -17.23
CA HIS A 248 8.34 3.15 -17.77
C HIS A 248 9.42 3.21 -16.69
N SER A 249 9.09 3.62 -15.46
CA SER A 249 10.09 3.89 -14.42
C SER A 249 10.25 2.80 -13.37
N LEU A 250 9.22 1.97 -13.15
CA LEU A 250 9.26 0.84 -12.20
C LEU A 250 10.22 -0.30 -12.61
N GLY A 251 10.67 -0.32 -13.87
CA GLY A 251 11.43 -1.44 -14.44
C GLY A 251 10.64 -2.75 -14.43
N LEU A 252 11.29 -3.85 -14.84
CA LEU A 252 10.65 -5.18 -14.93
C LEU A 252 10.26 -5.73 -13.55
N LEU A 253 11.17 -5.61 -12.57
CA LEU A 253 10.95 -6.12 -11.22
C LEU A 253 9.83 -5.35 -10.49
N GLY A 254 9.85 -4.01 -10.52
CA GLY A 254 8.81 -3.19 -9.88
C GLY A 254 7.44 -3.39 -10.54
N SER A 255 7.38 -3.52 -11.87
CA SER A 255 6.13 -3.85 -12.57
C SER A 255 5.59 -5.22 -12.16
N SER A 256 6.46 -6.21 -12.03
CA SER A 256 6.06 -7.57 -11.63
C SER A 256 5.53 -7.59 -10.19
N LEU A 257 6.18 -6.86 -9.28
CA LEU A 257 5.70 -6.69 -7.91
C LEU A 257 4.34 -5.99 -7.85
N MET A 258 4.15 -4.89 -8.59
CA MET A 258 2.87 -4.20 -8.66
C MET A 258 1.76 -5.10 -9.21
N PHE A 259 2.05 -5.91 -10.23
CA PHE A 259 1.08 -6.85 -10.79
C PHE A 259 0.73 -7.96 -9.79
N PHE A 260 1.73 -8.51 -9.10
CA PHE A 260 1.51 -9.49 -8.03
C PHE A 260 0.60 -8.94 -6.94
N TRP A 261 0.90 -7.74 -6.42
CA TRP A 261 0.08 -7.10 -5.38
C TRP A 261 -1.33 -6.78 -5.87
N MET A 262 -1.49 -6.36 -7.12
CA MET A 262 -2.81 -6.15 -7.72
C MET A 262 -3.66 -7.43 -7.68
N VAL A 263 -3.12 -8.56 -8.14
CA VAL A 263 -3.84 -9.84 -8.15
C VAL A 263 -4.12 -10.32 -6.73
N PHE A 264 -3.15 -10.20 -5.83
CA PHE A 264 -3.31 -10.59 -4.44
C PHE A 264 -4.42 -9.79 -3.73
N HIS A 265 -4.40 -8.46 -3.82
CA HIS A 265 -5.42 -7.62 -3.22
C HIS A 265 -6.79 -7.74 -3.91
N ALA A 266 -6.83 -8.00 -5.21
CA ALA A 266 -8.07 -8.33 -5.93
C ALA A 266 -8.70 -9.62 -5.38
N SER A 267 -7.87 -10.62 -5.10
CA SER A 267 -8.28 -11.90 -4.50
C SER A 267 -8.85 -11.70 -3.10
N CYS A 268 -8.19 -10.87 -2.28
CA CYS A 268 -8.68 -10.47 -0.96
C CYS A 268 -10.03 -9.74 -1.05
N ALA A 269 -10.15 -8.75 -1.94
CA ALA A 269 -11.40 -8.01 -2.13
C ALA A 269 -12.57 -8.92 -2.58
N ALA A 270 -12.31 -9.83 -3.52
CA ALA A 270 -13.29 -10.79 -3.99
C ALA A 270 -13.73 -11.76 -2.89
N THR A 271 -12.79 -12.26 -2.09
CA THR A 271 -13.06 -13.21 -1.02
C THR A 271 -13.80 -12.55 0.16
N PHE A 272 -13.40 -11.35 0.55
CA PHE A 272 -13.90 -10.69 1.75
C PHE A 272 -15.14 -9.82 1.55
N ILE A 273 -15.41 -9.35 0.33
CA ILE A 273 -16.57 -8.48 0.07
C ILE A 273 -17.71 -9.26 -0.57
N SER A 274 -17.50 -9.74 -1.80
CA SER A 274 -18.55 -10.40 -2.60
C SER A 274 -17.98 -10.93 -3.93
N THR A 275 -18.70 -11.86 -4.54
CA THR A 275 -18.37 -12.39 -5.87
C THR A 275 -18.49 -11.32 -6.97
N GLU A 276 -19.44 -10.38 -6.84
CA GLU A 276 -19.60 -9.24 -7.76
C GLU A 276 -18.36 -8.34 -7.80
N VAL A 277 -17.79 -8.06 -6.64
CA VAL A 277 -16.50 -7.36 -6.55
C VAL A 277 -15.41 -8.18 -7.22
N GLY A 278 -15.42 -9.52 -7.09
CA GLY A 278 -14.50 -10.40 -7.81
C GLY A 278 -14.55 -10.22 -9.32
N TYR A 279 -15.74 -10.12 -9.92
CA TYR A 279 -15.88 -9.87 -11.37
C TYR A 279 -15.34 -8.50 -11.78
N ALA A 280 -15.58 -7.47 -10.96
CA ALA A 280 -15.01 -6.14 -11.20
C ALA A 280 -13.48 -6.17 -11.13
N MET A 281 -12.91 -6.84 -10.12
CA MET A 281 -11.45 -6.96 -9.98
C MET A 281 -10.81 -7.75 -11.14
N ALA A 282 -11.45 -8.84 -11.59
CA ALA A 282 -11.02 -9.58 -12.77
C ALA A 282 -10.97 -8.70 -14.01
N SER A 283 -12.01 -7.88 -14.20
CA SER A 283 -12.10 -6.95 -15.33
C SER A 283 -10.96 -5.92 -15.32
N ILE A 284 -10.62 -5.41 -14.14
CA ILE A 284 -9.48 -4.49 -13.96
C ILE A 284 -8.16 -5.19 -14.33
N ILE A 285 -7.92 -6.40 -13.82
CA ILE A 285 -6.69 -7.15 -14.11
C ILE A 285 -6.56 -7.41 -15.62
N VAL A 286 -7.63 -7.88 -16.27
CA VAL A 286 -7.64 -8.11 -17.72
C VAL A 286 -7.35 -6.82 -18.49
N ALA A 287 -7.97 -5.71 -18.11
CA ALA A 287 -7.74 -4.41 -18.75
C ALA A 287 -6.28 -3.96 -18.60
N VAL A 288 -5.70 -4.06 -17.39
CA VAL A 288 -4.29 -3.72 -17.12
C VAL A 288 -3.35 -4.61 -17.94
N THR A 289 -3.59 -5.92 -17.96
CA THR A 289 -2.79 -6.87 -18.75
C THR A 289 -2.85 -6.56 -20.24
N ALA A 290 -4.03 -6.30 -20.79
CA ALA A 290 -4.20 -5.95 -22.20
C ALA A 290 -3.42 -4.67 -22.57
N LEU A 291 -3.56 -3.61 -21.76
CA LEU A 291 -2.88 -2.34 -21.98
C LEU A 291 -1.35 -2.48 -21.88
N LYS A 292 -0.86 -3.34 -20.98
CA LYS A 292 0.57 -3.63 -20.85
C LYS A 292 1.13 -4.45 -22.00
N ILE A 293 0.45 -5.51 -22.45
CA ILE A 293 0.89 -6.35 -23.58
C ILE A 293 0.98 -5.52 -24.87
N THR A 294 0.03 -4.60 -25.11
CA THR A 294 0.09 -3.70 -26.27
C THR A 294 1.21 -2.65 -26.20
N SER A 295 1.86 -2.48 -25.05
CA SER A 295 2.94 -1.50 -24.82
C SER A 295 4.35 -2.10 -24.86
N VAL A 296 4.50 -3.42 -25.02
CA VAL A 296 5.80 -4.09 -25.15
C VAL A 296 6.21 -4.10 -26.62
N PRO A 297 7.30 -3.40 -27.04
CA PRO A 297 7.84 -3.54 -28.37
C PRO A 297 8.31 -4.98 -28.60
N SER A 298 8.08 -5.53 -29.78
CA SER A 298 8.41 -6.91 -30.19
C SER A 298 9.90 -7.30 -30.13
N ASN A 299 10.77 -6.41 -29.64
CA ASN A 299 12.23 -6.60 -29.58
C ASN A 299 12.75 -6.61 -28.14
N PHE A 300 12.01 -7.24 -27.22
CA PHE A 300 12.40 -7.36 -25.81
C PHE A 300 13.44 -8.48 -25.65
N GLU A 301 14.73 -8.14 -25.68
CA GLU A 301 15.80 -9.05 -25.28
C GLU A 301 15.89 -9.09 -23.75
N PHE A 302 15.78 -10.29 -23.17
CA PHE A 302 16.07 -10.51 -21.75
C PHE A 302 17.55 -10.19 -21.49
N PRO A 303 17.88 -9.39 -20.46
CA PRO A 303 19.26 -9.28 -20.02
C PRO A 303 19.70 -10.67 -19.55
N GLN A 304 20.67 -11.27 -20.26
CA GLN A 304 21.36 -12.43 -19.74
C GLN A 304 22.08 -11.98 -18.47
N LEU A 305 21.62 -12.47 -17.31
CA LEU A 305 22.39 -12.39 -16.08
C LEU A 305 23.70 -13.14 -16.35
N ALA A 306 24.79 -12.41 -16.52
CA ALA A 306 26.11 -12.99 -16.69
C ALA A 306 26.40 -13.88 -15.48
N SER A 307 26.70 -15.14 -15.74
CA SER A 307 26.96 -16.20 -14.75
C SER A 307 28.18 -15.95 -13.85
N GLU A 308 28.84 -14.79 -13.95
CA GLU A 308 30.10 -14.48 -13.27
C GLU A 308 29.92 -13.89 -11.85
N GLU A 309 28.72 -13.44 -11.45
CA GLU A 309 28.51 -12.87 -10.10
C GLU A 309 28.06 -13.91 -9.05
N LEU A 310 27.86 -15.18 -9.42
CA LEU A 310 27.50 -16.25 -8.49
C LEU A 310 28.70 -17.05 -7.96
N THR A 311 29.94 -16.65 -8.26
CA THR A 311 31.17 -17.36 -7.84
C THR A 311 32.27 -16.46 -7.25
N LYS A 312 31.93 -15.31 -6.66
CA LYS A 312 32.86 -14.56 -5.80
C LYS A 312 32.32 -14.35 -4.40
#